data_AF-A0A937A6U9-F1
#
_entry.id   AF-A0A937A6U9-F1
#
_cell.length_a   1.000
_cell.length_b   1.000
_cell.length_c   1.000
_cell.angle_alpha   90.00
_cell.angle_beta   90.00
_cell.angle_gamma   90.00
#
_symmetry.space_group_name_H-M   'P 1'
#
loop_
_entity.id
_entity.type
_entity.pdbx_description
1 polymer ?
#
loop_
_entity_poly.entity_id
_entity_poly.type
_entity_poly.pdbx_seq_one_letter_code
_entity_poly.pdbx_strand_id
1 'polypeptide(L)'
;MSDLPRFQRQVQAVGQMLSSAGYDADDFEIQADRSSPLAQLFRLAGGVLVVKRRSTGESRFYATDSESAWADTLMSDLEHGALAAPTDTRPGLLS
;
A
#
# COMPACT_ATOMS: atom_id res chain seq x y z
N MET A 1 -18.48 0.02 17.97
CA MET A 1 -17.66 -1.21 18.13
C MET A 1 -16.34 -0.97 17.43
N SER A 2 -15.23 -1.03 18.17
CA SER A 2 -13.90 -0.66 17.66
C SER A 2 -13.28 -1.80 16.83
N ASP A 3 -13.23 -1.62 15.51
CA ASP A 3 -12.56 -2.50 14.54
C ASP A 3 -11.01 -2.39 14.53
N LEU A 4 -10.43 -1.74 15.55
CA LEU A 4 -8.98 -1.59 15.77
C LEU A 4 -8.19 -2.90 15.50
N PRO A 5 -8.65 -4.10 15.93
CA PRO A 5 -7.90 -5.33 15.69
C PRO A 5 -7.85 -5.79 14.23
N ARG A 6 -8.80 -5.38 13.37
CA ARG A 6 -8.80 -5.73 11.95
C ARG A 6 -7.80 -4.86 11.18
N PHE A 7 -7.80 -3.56 11.45
CA PHE A 7 -6.94 -2.60 10.77
C PHE A 7 -5.46 -2.81 11.13
N GLN A 8 -5.17 -3.06 12.40
CA GLN A 8 -3.82 -3.41 12.82
C GLN A 8 -3.31 -4.67 12.11
N ARG A 9 -4.18 -5.68 11.92
CA ARG A 9 -3.83 -6.89 11.15
C ARG A 9 -3.57 -6.60 9.67
N GLN A 10 -4.34 -5.71 9.05
CA GLN A 10 -4.11 -5.30 7.65
C GLN A 10 -2.78 -4.56 7.50
N VAL A 11 -2.49 -3.61 8.39
CA VAL A 11 -1.21 -2.89 8.40
C VAL A 11 -0.04 -3.86 8.58
N GLN A 12 -0.15 -4.80 9.52
CA GLN A 12 0.87 -5.85 9.70
C GLN A 12 1.03 -6.74 8.48
N ALA A 13 -0.07 -7.15 7.85
CA ALA A 13 -0.04 -7.98 6.65
C ALA A 13 0.69 -7.28 5.49
N VAL A 14 0.40 -6.00 5.26
CA VAL A 14 1.11 -5.19 4.24
C VAL A 14 2.60 -5.13 4.54
N GLY A 15 3.00 -4.86 5.79
CA GLY A 15 4.41 -4.83 6.18
C GLY A 15 5.14 -6.16 5.91
N GLN A 16 4.47 -7.29 6.17
CA GLN A 16 5.01 -8.62 5.86
C GLN A 16 5.11 -8.85 4.34
N MET A 17 4.10 -8.44 3.57
CA MET A 17 4.11 -8.57 2.11
C MET A 17 5.25 -7.75 1.49
N LEU A 18 5.41 -6.49 1.89
CA LEU A 18 6.51 -5.63 1.45
C LEU A 18 7.88 -6.26 1.76
N SER A 19 8.06 -6.72 3.00
CA SER A 19 9.30 -7.39 3.42
C SER A 19 9.57 -8.66 2.61
N SER A 20 8.53 -9.47 2.35
CA SER A 20 8.63 -10.70 1.56
C SER A 20 8.96 -10.45 0.09
N ALA A 21 8.52 -9.30 -0.45
CA ALA A 21 8.86 -8.84 -1.79
C ALA A 21 10.23 -8.14 -1.88
N GLY A 22 10.99 -8.09 -0.78
CA GLY A 22 12.36 -7.55 -0.74
C GLY A 22 12.44 -6.03 -0.55
N TYR A 23 11.33 -5.37 -0.19
CA TYR A 23 11.31 -3.95 0.11
C TYR A 23 11.72 -3.69 1.57
N ASP A 24 12.38 -2.56 1.79
CA ASP A 24 12.60 -2.01 3.13
C ASP A 24 11.28 -1.44 3.67
N ALA A 25 10.71 -2.07 4.70
CA ALA A 25 9.43 -1.68 5.27
C ALA A 25 9.44 -0.28 5.91
N ASP A 26 10.61 0.23 6.34
CA ASP A 26 10.72 1.55 6.97
C ASP A 26 10.60 2.69 5.94
N ASP A 27 10.85 2.40 4.65
CA ASP A 27 10.58 3.32 3.53
C ASP A 27 9.08 3.41 3.19
N PHE A 28 8.20 2.73 3.95
CA PHE A 28 6.76 2.75 3.72
C PHE A 28 5.99 3.35 4.88
N GLU A 29 4.90 4.03 4.52
CA GLU A 29 3.85 4.45 5.42
C GLU A 29 2.58 3.70 5.06
N ILE A 30 2.01 3.00 6.04
CA ILE A 30 0.83 2.16 5.84
C ILE A 30 -0.25 2.66 6.79
N GLN A 31 -1.36 3.12 6.22
CA GLN A 31 -2.50 3.62 6.97
C GLN A 31 -3.76 2.88 6.55
N ALA A 32 -4.55 2.43 7.50
CA ALA A 32 -5.89 1.92 7.22
C ALA A 32 -6.94 2.83 7.87
N ASP A 33 -7.90 3.31 7.07
CA ASP A 33 -8.90 4.28 7.49
C ASP A 33 -10.30 3.94 6.96
N ARG A 34 -11.21 3.65 7.90
CA ARG A 34 -12.63 3.38 7.62
C ARG A 34 -13.46 4.65 7.45
N SER A 35 -13.06 5.71 8.14
CA SER A 35 -13.70 7.02 8.08
C SER A 35 -13.22 7.87 6.92
N SER A 36 -12.29 7.34 6.12
CA SER A 36 -11.74 8.02 4.95
C SER A 36 -12.87 8.67 4.14
N PRO A 37 -12.77 9.97 3.82
CA PRO A 37 -13.74 10.63 2.94
C PRO A 37 -13.92 9.88 1.62
N LEU A 38 -12.89 9.19 1.14
CA LEU A 38 -12.96 8.32 -0.04
C LEU A 38 -13.82 7.08 0.22
N ALA A 39 -13.66 6.42 1.37
CA ALA A 39 -14.52 5.30 1.74
C ALA A 39 -16.00 5.72 1.80
N GLN A 40 -16.28 6.91 2.33
CA GLN A 40 -17.64 7.46 2.38
C GLN A 40 -18.16 7.80 0.98
N LEU A 41 -17.36 8.47 0.15
CA LEU A 41 -17.71 8.85 -1.21
C LEU A 41 -18.07 7.63 -2.07
N PHE A 42 -17.29 6.55 -1.96
CA PHE A 42 -17.49 5.31 -2.70
C PHE A 42 -18.35 4.26 -1.97
N ARG A 43 -18.89 4.61 -0.79
CA ARG A 43 -19.72 3.73 0.06
C ARG A 43 -19.05 2.37 0.37
N LEU A 44 -17.75 2.37 0.58
CA LEU A 44 -16.98 1.17 0.90
C LEU A 44 -17.26 0.72 2.35
N ALA A 45 -17.73 -0.52 2.52
CA ALA A 45 -18.09 -1.05 3.83
C ALA A 45 -16.88 -1.29 4.76
N GLY A 46 -15.71 -1.61 4.19
CA GLY A 46 -14.48 -1.96 4.92
C GLY A 46 -13.54 -0.78 5.19
N GLY A 47 -13.58 0.27 4.37
CA GLY A 47 -12.62 1.39 4.43
C GLY A 47 -11.58 1.35 3.31
N VAL A 48 -10.52 2.14 3.48
CA VAL A 48 -9.39 2.23 2.54
C VAL A 48 -8.08 1.94 3.27
N LEU A 49 -7.23 1.15 2.63
CA LEU A 49 -5.82 0.97 2.99
C LEU A 49 -4.97 1.82 2.05
N VAL A 50 -4.10 2.63 2.62
CA VAL A 50 -3.17 3.50 1.90
C VAL A 50 -1.76 2.97 2.13
N VAL A 51 -1.05 2.72 1.04
CA VAL A 51 0.37 2.33 1.06
C VAL A 51 1.14 3.41 0.33
N LYS A 52 2.01 4.12 1.06
CA LYS A 52 2.84 5.19 0.51
C LYS A 52 4.30 4.84 0.67
N ARG A 53 5.07 4.99 -0.40
CA ARG A 53 6.52 4.90 -0.34
C ARG A 53 7.11 6.28 -0.09
N ARG A 54 7.95 6.42 0.94
CA ARG A 54 8.50 7.70 1.40
C ARG A 54 9.50 8.26 0.40
N SER A 55 10.42 7.44 -0.09
CA SER A 55 11.47 7.85 -1.01
C SER A 55 10.98 8.32 -2.38
N THR A 56 9.87 7.79 -2.89
CA THR A 56 9.29 8.18 -4.19
C THR A 56 8.10 9.12 -4.06
N GLY A 57 7.44 9.15 -2.91
CA GLY A 57 6.17 9.84 -2.71
C GLY A 57 4.96 9.14 -3.35
N GLU A 58 5.16 8.02 -4.07
CA GLU A 58 4.07 7.27 -4.68
C GLU A 58 3.12 6.73 -3.61
N SER A 59 1.81 6.80 -3.86
CA SER A 59 0.76 6.32 -2.97
C SER A 59 -0.24 5.47 -3.73
N ARG A 60 -0.63 4.33 -3.15
CA ARG A 60 -1.66 3.42 -3.65
C ARG A 60 -2.77 3.26 -2.62
N PHE A 61 -3.99 3.09 -3.11
CA PHE A 61 -5.20 3.02 -2.30
C PHE A 61 -5.96 1.73 -2.63
N TYR A 62 -6.31 0.97 -1.60
CA TYR A 62 -7.00 -0.30 -1.75
C TYR A 62 -8.29 -0.28 -0.93
N ALA A 63 -9.41 -0.64 -1.57
CA ALA A 63 -10.66 -0.89 -0.84
C ALA A 63 -10.51 -2.13 0.04
N THR A 64 -11.08 -2.13 1.24
CA THR A 64 -10.88 -3.20 2.24
C THR A 64 -12.18 -3.88 2.69
N ASP A 65 -13.24 -3.78 1.90
CA ASP A 65 -14.52 -4.49 2.11
C ASP A 65 -14.35 -6.02 2.11
N SER A 66 -15.36 -6.74 2.58
CA SER A 66 -15.28 -8.19 2.80
C SER A 66 -14.97 -9.01 1.54
N GLU A 67 -15.28 -8.46 0.36
CA GLU A 67 -15.05 -9.10 -0.94
C GLU A 67 -13.81 -8.52 -1.65
N SER A 68 -13.07 -7.61 -1.03
CA SER A 68 -11.91 -6.98 -1.66
C SER A 68 -10.72 -7.93 -1.80
N ALA A 69 -10.18 -8.01 -3.02
CA ALA A 69 -8.92 -8.68 -3.36
C ALA A 69 -7.69 -7.76 -3.13
N TRP A 70 -7.72 -6.94 -2.07
CA TRP A 70 -6.71 -5.90 -1.85
C TRP A 70 -5.29 -6.45 -1.72
N ALA A 71 -5.14 -7.63 -1.10
CA ALA A 71 -3.83 -8.25 -0.92
C ALA A 71 -3.25 -8.73 -2.27
N ASP A 72 -4.06 -9.40 -3.08
CA ASP A 72 -3.64 -9.86 -4.42
C ASP A 72 -3.35 -8.67 -5.33
N THR A 73 -4.13 -7.60 -5.22
CA THR A 73 -3.92 -6.36 -5.99
C THR A 73 -2.62 -5.68 -5.59
N LEU A 74 -2.31 -5.61 -4.29
CA LEU A 74 -1.04 -5.07 -3.79
C LEU A 74 0.15 -5.90 -4.29
N MET A 75 0.08 -7.23 -4.24
CA MET A 75 1.16 -8.08 -4.78
C MET A 75 1.37 -7.85 -6.26
N SER A 76 0.28 -7.84 -7.04
CA SER A 76 0.34 -7.57 -8.48
C SER A 76 0.96 -6.19 -8.76
N ASP A 77 0.57 -5.15 -8.02
CA ASP A 77 1.17 -3.82 -8.12
C ASP A 77 2.70 -3.88 -7.92
N LEU A 78 3.16 -4.54 -6.86
CA LEU A 78 4.59 -4.68 -6.55
C LEU A 78 5.35 -5.45 -7.66
N GLU A 79 4.75 -6.52 -8.18
CA GLU A 79 5.32 -7.34 -9.27
C GLU A 79 5.45 -6.56 -10.58
N HIS A 80 4.51 -5.64 -10.85
CA HIS A 80 4.51 -4.79 -12.05
C HIS A 80 5.27 -3.47 -11.86
N GLY A 81 5.96 -3.29 -10.73
CA GLY A 81 6.83 -2.15 -10.46
C GLY A 81 6.12 -0.90 -9.93
N ALA A 82 4.85 -1.00 -9.51
CA ALA A 82 4.26 0.05 -8.70
C ALA A 82 4.96 0.08 -7.33
N LEU A 83 5.15 1.28 -6.79
CA LEU A 83 5.93 1.50 -5.56
C LEU A 83 7.40 1.03 -5.69
N ALA A 84 7.92 0.81 -6.91
CA ALA A 84 9.33 0.47 -7.13
C ALA A 84 10.26 1.61 -6.73
N ALA A 85 11.54 1.28 -6.52
CA ALA A 85 12.53 2.30 -6.20
C ALA A 85 12.67 3.22 -7.42
N PRO A 86 13.04 4.50 -7.25
CA PRO A 86 13.43 5.29 -8.40
C PRO A 86 14.56 4.54 -9.09
N THR A 87 14.34 4.11 -10.33
CA THR A 87 15.43 3.61 -11.16
C THR A 87 16.41 4.76 -11.27
N ASP A 88 17.60 4.62 -10.67
CA ASP A 88 18.71 5.57 -10.80
C ASP A 88 19.17 5.51 -12.26
N THR A 89 18.37 6.10 -13.13
CA THR A 89 18.66 6.28 -14.54
C THR A 89 19.58 7.48 -14.59
N ARG A 90 20.81 7.32 -14.08
CA ARG A 90 21.87 8.24 -14.49
C ARG A 90 22.05 7.95 -15.97
N PRO A 91 21.71 8.87 -16.88
CA PRO A 91 22.17 8.72 -18.25
C PRO A 91 23.68 8.62 -18.13
N GLY A 92 24.24 7.47 -18.54
CA GLY A 92 25.67 7.27 -18.55
C GLY A 92 26.28 8.47 -19.26
N LEU A 93 27.11 9.22 -18.53
CA LEU A 93 28.12 10.06 -19.15
C LEU A 93 28.99 9.11 -19.97
N LEU A 94 28.63 8.92 -21.24
CA LEU A 94 29.56 8.49 -22.25
C LEU A 94 30.50 9.69 -22.45
N SER A 95 31.62 9.65 -21.72
CA SER A 95 32.83 10.43 -22.04
C SER A 95 33.56 9.79 -23.21
#